data_AF-A0A0S8II84-F1
#
_entry.id   AF-A0A0S8II84-F1
#
_cell.length_a   1.000
_cell.length_b   1.000
_cell.length_c   1.000
_cell.angle_alpha   90.00
_cell.angle_beta   90.00
_cell.angle_gamma   90.00
#
_symmetry.space_group_name_H-M   'P 1'
#
loop_
_entity.id
_entity.type
_entity.pdbx_description
1 polymer ?
#
loop_
_entity_poly.entity_id
_entity_poly.type
_entity_poly.pdbx_seq_one_letter_code
_entity_poly.pdbx_strand_id
1 'polypeptide(L)' 'MSSEDIKTLIGNIEKVIVGKTETIKLLLVGLLTNGHILIEDVPGLGKTMLTLALAKSISGDFKRIQFTPDLLPSDVT' A
#
# COMPACT_ATOMS: atom_id res chain seq x y z
N MET A 1 4.20 5.58 16.95
CA MET A 1 3.49 4.30 16.73
C MET A 1 4.22 3.23 17.53
N SER A 2 3.51 2.48 18.37
CA SER A 2 4.09 1.44 19.22
C SER A 2 4.35 0.15 18.43
N SER A 3 5.17 -0.76 18.98
CA SER A 3 5.40 -2.07 18.37
C SER A 3 4.13 -2.92 18.26
N GLU A 4 3.16 -2.71 19.16
CA GLU A 4 1.88 -3.43 19.15
C GLU A 4 0.94 -2.91 18.06
N ASP A 5 0.98 -1.60 17.77
CA ASP A 5 0.25 -1.01 16.65
C ASP A 5 0.75 -1.57 15.31
N ILE A 6 2.07 -1.73 15.15
CA ILE A 6 2.67 -2.30 13.94
C ILE A 6 2.19 -3.74 13.71
N LYS A 7 2.21 -4.58 14.75
CA LYS A 7 1.72 -5.97 14.64
C LYS A 7 0.24 -6.00 14.27
N THR A 8 -0.56 -5.13 14.88
CA THR A 8 -1.99 -5.00 14.58
C THR A 8 -2.22 -4.61 13.12
N LEU A 9 -1.46 -3.65 12.59
CA LEU A 9 -1.52 -3.24 11.19
C LEU A 9 -1.16 -4.38 10.24
N ILE A 10 -0.06 -5.09 10.51
CA ILE A 10 0.35 -6.26 9.70
C ILE A 10 -0.77 -7.30 9.69
N GLY A 11 -1.29 -7.68 10.86
CA GLY A 11 -2.36 -8.67 10.97
C GLY A 11 -3.65 -8.25 10.27
N ASN A 12 -3.98 -6.95 10.23
CA ASN A 12 -5.14 -6.47 9.49
C ASN A 12 -4.96 -6.59 7.97
N ILE A 13 -3.77 -6.31 7.44
CA ILE A 13 -3.47 -6.43 6.02
C ILE A 13 -3.39 -7.91 5.59
N GLU A 14 -2.85 -8.78 6.45
CA GLU A 14 -2.73 -10.23 6.19
C GLU A 14 -4.07 -10.96 6.09
N LYS A 15 -5.17 -10.38 6.61
CA LYS A 15 -6.53 -10.92 6.41
C LYS A 15 -6.96 -10.93 4.94
N VAL A 16 -6.35 -10.07 4.11
CA VAL A 16 -6.70 -9.92 2.68
C VAL A 16 -5.52 -10.22 1.76
N ILE A 17 -4.28 -10.05 2.24
CA ILE A 17 -3.06 -10.31 1.48
C ILE A 17 -2.31 -11.50 2.10
N VAL A 18 -2.34 -12.63 1.41
CA VAL A 18 -1.73 -13.88 1.88
C VAL A 18 -0.28 -14.01 1.42
N GLY A 19 0.62 -14.40 2.32
CA GLY A 19 1.99 -14.81 1.97
C GLY A 19 2.95 -13.68 1.55
N LYS A 20 2.63 -12.42 1.88
CA LYS A 20 3.45 -11.24 1.51
C LYS A 20 3.89 -10.42 2.73
N THR A 21 4.10 -11.06 3.89
CA THR A 21 4.45 -10.40 5.15
C THR A 21 5.64 -9.45 5.04
N GLU A 22 6.72 -9.84 4.36
CA GLU A 22 7.90 -8.97 4.18
C GLU A 22 7.60 -7.74 3.32
N THR A 23 6.79 -7.89 2.27
CA THR A 23 6.32 -6.74 1.48
C THR A 23 5.49 -5.77 2.32
N ILE A 24 4.64 -6.29 3.21
CA ILE A 24 3.84 -5.46 4.14
C ILE A 24 4.75 -4.70 5.10
N LYS A 25 5.78 -5.34 5.65
CA LYS A 25 6.75 -4.67 6.54
C LYS A 25 7.49 -3.54 5.83
N LEU A 26 8.02 -3.78 4.62
CA LEU A 26 8.68 -2.75 3.81
C LEU A 26 7.72 -1.60 3.47
N LEU A 27 6.45 -1.93 3.18
CA LEU A 27 5.41 -0.95 2.95
C LEU A 27 5.21 -0.02 4.16
N LEU A 28 5.16 -0.60 5.37
CA LEU A 28 5.05 0.16 6.62
C LEU A 28 6.31 0.99 6.90
N VAL A 29 7.52 0.48 6.61
CA VAL A 29 8.76 1.26 6.75
C VAL A 29 8.73 2.50 5.87
N GLY A 30 8.35 2.36 4.59
CA GLY A 30 8.23 3.50 3.68
C GLY A 30 7.18 4.49 4.15
N LEU A 31 6.01 4.02 4.61
CA LEU A 31 4.97 4.89 5.18
C LEU A 31 5.47 5.69 6.39
N LEU A 32 6.08 4.99 7.37
CA LEU A 32 6.53 5.61 8.63
C LEU A 32 7.69 6.59 8.46
N THR A 33 8.42 6.49 7.36
CA THR A 33 9.52 7.39 7.00
C THR A 33 9.08 8.52 6.06
N ASN A 34 7.79 8.63 5.74
CA ASN A 34 7.26 9.53 4.71
C ASN A 34 7.94 9.34 3.34
N GLY A 35 8.34 8.11 3.02
CA GLY A 35 8.95 7.75 1.74
C GLY A 35 7.92 7.39 0.67
N HIS A 36 8.39 7.30 -0.58
CA HIS A 36 7.63 6.77 -1.70
C HIS A 36 8.02 5.32 -1.98
N ILE A 37 7.06 4.53 -2.44
CA ILE A 37 7.22 3.07 -2.57
C ILE A 37 6.85 2.66 -3.99
N LEU A 38 7.79 2.02 -4.67
CA LEU A 38 7.57 1.36 -5.95
C LEU A 38 7.30 -0.13 -5.70
N ILE A 39 6.19 -0.63 -6.22
CA ILE A 39 5.82 -2.05 -6.10
C ILE A 39 5.92 -2.71 -7.47
N GLU A 40 7.04 -3.37 -7.72
CA GLU A 40 7.25 -4.21 -8.90
C GLU A 40 6.80 -5.64 -8.61
N ASP A 41 5.81 -6.12 -9.36
CA ASP A 41 5.37 -7.50 -9.27
C ASP A 41 4.67 -7.86 -10.59
N VAL A 42 4.34 -9.12 -10.83
CA VAL A 42 3.56 -9.49 -12.04
C VAL A 42 2.10 -9.02 -11.94
N PRO A 43 1.41 -8.73 -13.06
CA PRO A 43 0.02 -8.30 -13.05
C PRO A 43 -0.90 -9.29 -12.33
N GLY A 44 -1.91 -8.79 -11.61
CA GLY A 44 -2.92 -9.61 -10.95
C GLY A 44 -2.58 -10.10 -9.53
N LEU A 45 -1.38 -9.84 -9.00
CA LEU A 45 -0.98 -10.30 -7.64
C LEU A 45 -1.40 -9.37 -6.49
N GLY A 46 -2.52 -8.67 -6.64
CA GLY A 46 -3.11 -7.93 -5.52
C GLY A 46 -2.38 -6.64 -5.10
N LYS A 47 -1.50 -6.07 -5.94
CA LYS A 47 -0.81 -4.78 -5.65
C LYS A 47 -1.78 -3.67 -5.24
N THR A 48 -2.89 -3.51 -5.95
CA THR A 48 -3.96 -2.56 -5.61
C THR A 48 -4.63 -2.89 -4.28
N MET A 49 -4.87 -4.18 -4.02
CA MET A 49 -5.47 -4.64 -2.78
C MET A 49 -4.55 -4.40 -1.58
N LEU A 50 -3.24 -4.56 -1.76
CA LEU A 50 -2.24 -4.30 -0.72
C LEU A 50 -2.27 -2.83 -0.28
N THR A 51 -2.26 -1.89 -1.22
CA THR A 51 -2.32 -0.45 -0.90
C THR A 51 -3.67 -0.06 -0.31
N LEU A 52 -4.77 -0.61 -0.84
CA LEU A 52 -6.11 -0.36 -0.29
C LEU A 52 -6.27 -0.92 1.14
N ALA A 53 -5.76 -2.12 1.41
CA ALA A 53 -5.78 -2.72 2.73
C ALA A 53 -4.96 -1.90 3.74
N LEU A 54 -3.79 -1.39 3.33
CA LEU A 54 -3.01 -0.47 4.14
C LEU A 54 -3.81 0.80 4.47
N ALA A 55 -4.34 1.49 3.44
CA ALA A 55 -5.09 2.74 3.62
C ALA A 55 -6.27 2.56 4.59
N LYS A 56 -7.06 1.49 4.41
CA LYS A 56 -8.15 1.15 5.34
C LYS A 56 -7.67 0.85 6.76
N SER A 57 -6.51 0.21 6.92
CA SER A 57 -5.96 -0.16 8.23
C SER A 57 -5.47 1.05 9.03
N ILE A 58 -5.13 2.17 8.36
CA ILE A 58 -4.69 3.42 9.00
C ILE A 58 -5.74 4.53 8.92
N SER A 59 -6.96 4.22 8.47
CA SER A 59 -8.01 5.22 8.18
C SER A 59 -7.55 6.35 7.25
N GLY A 60 -6.67 6.03 6.31
CA GLY A 60 -6.16 6.96 5.30
C GLY A 60 -6.98 6.95 4.02
N ASP A 61 -6.79 7.98 3.20
CA ASP A 61 -7.39 8.07 1.89
C ASP A 61 -6.66 7.19 0.87
N PHE A 62 -7.43 6.55 -0.01
CA PHE A 62 -6.90 5.81 -1.15
C PHE A 62 -7.35 6.48 -2.44
N LYS A 63 -6.38 6.99 -3.21
CA LYS A 63 -6.58 7.46 -4.58
C LYS A 63 -5.74 6.60 -5.52
N ARG A 64 -6.32 6.25 -6.67
CA ARG A 64 -5.64 5.49 -7.72
C ARG A 64 -5.65 6.28 -9.01
N ILE A 65 -4.49 6.44 -9.60
CA ILE A 65 -4.31 7.02 -10.94
C ILE A 65 -3.76 5.91 -11.83
N GLN A 66 -4.47 5.62 -12.92
CA GLN A 66 -3.98 4.71 -13.95
C GLN A 66 -3.17 5.52 -14.95
N PHE A 67 -1.90 5.19 -15.08
CA PHE A 67 -1.06 5.78 -16.13
C PHE A 67 -1.52 5.23 -17.48
N THR A 68 -1.84 6.13 -18.39
CA THR A 68 -2.12 5.87 -19.81
C THR A 68 -1.20 6.75 -20.64
N PRO A 69 -0.93 6.42 -21.92
CA PRO A 69 -0.09 7.26 -22.79
C PRO A 69 -0.60 8.69 -22.94
N ASP A 70 -1.91 8.89 -22.79
CA ASP A 70 -2.59 10.18 -22.99
C ASP A 70 -2.75 10.99 -21.70
N LEU A 71 -2.31 10.47 -20.54
CA LEU A 71 -2.48 11.14 -19.25
C LEU A 71 -1.65 12.43 -19.20
N LEU A 72 -2.29 13.57 -18.96
CA LEU A 72 -1.63 14.87 -18.83
C LEU A 72 -1.36 15.21 -17.35
N PRO A 73 -0.34 16.05 -17.06
CA PRO A 73 -0.12 16.53 -15.69
C PRO A 73 -1.33 17.24 -15.08
N SER A 74 -2.16 17.89 -15.92
CA SER A 74 -3.39 18.56 -15.49
C SER A 74 -4.49 17.61 -14.99
N ASP A 75 -4.40 16.31 -15.32
CA ASP A 75 -5.39 15.31 -14.93
C ASP A 75 -5.15 14.76 -13.51
N VAL A 76 -4.08 15.20 -12.84
CA VAL A 76 -3.66 14.77 -11.51
C VAL A 76 -3.87 15.89 -10.49
N THR A 77 -4.73 15.66 -9.49
CA THR A 77 -5.03 16.58 -8.37
C THR A 77 -5.07 15.90 -7.00
#